data_AF-A0A7W1M4V0-F1
#
_entry.id   AF-A0A7W1M4V0-F1
#
_cell.length_a   1.000
_cell.length_b   1.000
_cell.length_c   1.000
_cell.angle_alpha   90.00
_cell.angle_beta   90.00
_cell.angle_gamma   90.00
#
_symmetry.space_group_name_H-M   'P 1'
#
loop_
_entity.id
_entity.type
_entity.pdbx_description
1 polymer ?
#
loop_
_entity_poly.entity_id
_entity_poly.type
_entity_poly.pdbx_seq_one_letter_code
_entity_poly.pdbx_strand_id
1 'polypeptide(L)' 'METIFSVLEVAIAVIVIFLVLMHSGKDSGLSGAFGVGSGAGPLGGGSMVERNLNRWTIFFAVLFFLNAVLLLKRPWA' A
#
# COMPACT_ATOMS: atom_id res chain seq x y z
N MET A 1 -1.59 8.63 26.12
CA MET A 1 -1.58 7.40 25.28
C MET A 1 -2.38 7.62 24.00
N GLU A 2 -3.61 8.13 24.07
CA GLU A 2 -4.43 8.41 22.87
C GLU A 2 -3.75 9.30 21.83
N THR A 3 -3.09 10.38 22.26
CA THR A 3 -2.35 11.29 21.38
C THR A 3 -1.25 10.57 20.59
N ILE A 4 -0.60 9.58 21.19
CA ILE A 4 0.46 8.80 20.54
C ILE A 4 -0.16 7.95 19.43
N PHE A 5 -1.26 7.25 19.71
CA PHE A 5 -1.97 6.46 18.71
C PHE A 5 -2.51 7.31 17.57
N SER A 6 -3.04 8.51 17.85
CA SER A 6 -3.50 9.45 16.81
C SER A 6 -2.37 9.91 15.89
N VAL A 7 -1.20 10.26 16.43
CA VAL A 7 -0.05 10.67 15.61
C VAL A 7 0.46 9.49 14.78
N LEU A 8 0.53 8.30 15.38
CA LEU A 8 0.90 7.07 14.67
C LEU A 8 -0.06 6.75 13.52
N GLU A 9 -1.36 6.92 13.75
CA GLU A 9 -2.40 6.66 12.76
C GLU A 9 -2.24 7.56 11.53
N VAL A 10 -2.01 8.86 11.75
CA VAL A 10 -1.76 9.81 10.65
C VAL A 10 -0.49 9.43 9.88
N ALA A 11 0.58 9.04 10.58
CA ALA A 11 1.82 8.62 9.93
C ALA A 11 1.63 7.35 9.08
N ILE A 12 0.93 6.34 9.61
CA ILE A 12 0.63 5.10 8.89
C ILE A 12 -0.27 5.39 7.67
N ALA A 13 -1.26 6.28 7.80
CA ALA A 13 -2.13 6.69 6.69
C ALA A 13 -1.34 7.26 5.53
N VAL A 14 -0.38 8.16 5.80
CA VAL A 14 0.50 8.75 4.77
C VAL A 14 1.31 7.65 4.07
N ILE A 15 1.86 6.69 4.83
CA ILE A 15 2.61 5.56 4.26
C ILE A 15 1.72 4.70 3.37
N VAL A 16 0.51 4.34 3.82
CA VAL A 16 -0.43 3.53 3.03
C VAL A 16 -0.82 4.25 1.74
N ILE A 17 -1.15 5.54 1.80
CA ILE A 17 -1.46 6.34 0.61
C ILE A 17 -0.29 6.31 -0.38
N PHE A 18 0.93 6.54 0.10
CA PHE A 18 2.13 6.51 -0.74
C PHE A 18 2.33 5.13 -1.41
N LEU A 19 2.21 4.05 -0.64
CA LEU A 19 2.34 2.68 -1.15
C LEU A 19 1.27 2.34 -2.19
N VAL A 20 0.02 2.79 -1.99
CA VAL A 20 -1.07 2.61 -2.96
C VAL A 20 -0.78 3.39 -4.24
N LEU A 21 -0.33 4.64 -4.15
CA LEU A 21 0.01 5.45 -5.32
C LEU A 21 1.16 4.84 -6.14
N MET A 22 2.13 4.21 -5.49
CA MET A 22 3.21 3.48 -6.17
C MET A 22 2.70 2.32 -7.05
N HIS A 23 1.51 1.77 -6.80
CA HIS A 23 0.91 0.77 -7.69
C HIS A 23 0.46 1.37 -9.02
N SER A 24 0.05 2.64 -9.03
CA SER A 24 -0.41 3.33 -10.25
C SER A 24 0.74 3.79 -11.16
N GLY A 25 1.96 3.95 -10.63
CA GLY A 25 3.13 4.38 -11.40
C GLY A 25 3.62 3.34 -12.42
N LYS A 26 3.16 2.09 -12.34
CA LYS A 26 3.56 1.00 -13.24
C LYS A 26 3.06 1.19 -14.68
N ASP A 27 1.86 1.72 -14.84
CA ASP A 27 1.13 1.72 -16.13
C ASP A 27 1.07 3.12 -16.78
N SER A 28 1.66 4.15 -16.16
CA SER A 28 1.56 5.55 -16.60
C SER A 28 2.66 6.02 -17.58
N GLY A 29 3.64 5.16 -17.88
CA GLY A 29 4.77 5.48 -18.77
C GLY A 29 4.63 5.01 -20.21
N LEU A 30 5.51 5.50 -21.11
CA LEU A 30 5.58 5.11 -22.53
C LEU A 30 5.72 3.59 -22.72
N SER A 31 6.46 2.93 -21.83
CA SER A 31 6.62 1.47 -21.80
C SER A 31 5.30 0.71 -21.58
N GLY A 32 4.42 1.23 -20.71
CA GLY A 32 3.09 0.69 -20.46
C GLY A 32 2.10 1.07 -21.55
N ALA A 33 2.18 2.30 -22.07
CA ALA A 33 1.31 2.81 -23.13
C ALA A 33 1.54 2.14 -24.51
N PHE A 34 2.78 1.76 -24.81
CA PHE A 34 3.15 1.09 -26.05
C PHE A 34 3.35 -0.42 -25.91
N GLY A 35 3.25 -0.97 -24.68
CA GLY A 35 3.43 -2.41 -24.41
C GLY A 35 4.84 -2.94 -24.72
N VAL A 36 5.83 -2.06 -24.94
CA VAL A 36 7.17 -2.43 -25.44
C VAL A 36 8.10 -2.90 -24.31
N GLY A 37 7.76 -2.72 -23.02
CA GLY A 37 8.72 -2.94 -21.92
C GLY A 37 8.28 -3.82 -20.76
N SER A 38 7.32 -4.72 -20.93
CA SER A 38 7.14 -5.84 -19.99
C SER A 38 7.21 -7.13 -20.78
N GLY A 39 8.25 -7.93 -20.52
CA GLY A 39 8.52 -9.20 -21.19
C GLY A 39 7.26 -10.05 -21.33
N ALA A 40 6.64 -9.98 -22.51
CA ALA A 40 5.41 -10.65 -22.91
C ALA A 40 5.67 -12.15 -23.20
N GLY A 41 6.34 -12.82 -22.26
CA GLY A 41 6.54 -14.27 -22.28
C GLY A 41 5.78 -14.93 -21.13
N PRO A 42 5.53 -16.25 -21.19
CA PRO A 42 4.85 -17.04 -20.15
C PRO A 42 5.49 -17.03 -18.74
N LEU A 43 6.53 -16.22 -18.54
CA LEU A 43 7.32 -16.02 -17.31
C LEU A 43 6.98 -14.69 -16.61
N GLY A 44 5.85 -14.06 -16.97
CA GLY A 44 5.32 -12.82 -16.36
C GLY A 44 4.89 -12.99 -14.91
N GLY A 45 5.82 -13.39 -14.03
CA GLY A 45 5.70 -13.10 -12.61
C GLY A 45 5.87 -11.60 -12.45
N GLY A 46 4.86 -10.91 -11.93
CA GLY A 46 4.97 -9.49 -11.58
C GLY A 46 6.31 -9.21 -10.91
N SER A 47 6.96 -8.11 -11.31
CA SER A 47 8.33 -7.79 -10.90
C SER A 47 8.53 -8.10 -9.41
N MET A 48 9.71 -8.60 -9.01
CA MET A 48 10.02 -8.81 -7.58
C MET A 48 9.68 -7.56 -6.74
N VAL A 49 9.78 -6.38 -7.35
CA VAL A 49 9.35 -5.10 -6.80
C VAL A 49 7.84 -5.03 -6.57
N GLU A 50 7.00 -5.43 -7.52
CA GLU A 50 5.53 -5.44 -7.38
C GLU A 50 5.08 -6.39 -6.27
N ARG A 51 5.65 -7.60 -6.24
CA ARG A 51 5.33 -8.59 -5.20
C ARG A 51 5.72 -8.07 -3.82
N ASN A 52 6.86 -7.40 -3.72
CA ASN A 52 7.30 -6.77 -2.48
C ASN A 52 6.40 -5.58 -2.10
N LEU A 53 6.06 -4.71 -3.05
CA LEU A 53 5.20 -3.54 -2.83
C LEU A 53 3.81 -3.95 -2.33
N ASN A 54 3.23 -5.02 -2.90
CA ASN A 54 1.96 -5.58 -2.44
C ASN A 54 2.07 -6.10 -0.99
N ARG A 55 3.13 -6.86 -0.66
CA ARG A 55 3.35 -7.37 0.70
C ARG A 55 3.47 -6.25 1.73
N TRP A 56 4.20 -5.19 1.42
CA TRP A 56 4.32 -4.03 2.31
C TRP A 56 3.00 -3.28 2.45
N THR A 57 2.25 -3.12 1.36
CA THR A 57 0.95 -2.44 1.40
C THR A 57 -0.05 -3.20 2.27
N ILE A 58 -0.13 -4.52 2.12
CA ILE A 58 -0.97 -5.38 2.96
C ILE A 58 -0.56 -5.25 4.43
N PHE A 59 0.74 -5.30 4.72
CA PHE A 59 1.26 -5.18 6.08
C PHE A 59 0.85 -3.84 6.73
N PHE A 60 1.08 -2.71 6.05
CA PHE A 60 0.73 -1.39 6.58
C PHE A 60 -0.79 -1.15 6.62
N ALA A 61 -1.56 -1.70 5.68
CA ALA A 61 -3.02 -1.62 5.70
C ALA A 61 -3.62 -2.36 6.91
N VAL A 62 -3.08 -3.53 7.27
CA VAL A 62 -3.49 -4.26 8.47
C VAL A 62 -3.11 -3.48 9.73
N LEU A 63 -1.90 -2.92 9.80
CA LEU A 63 -1.48 -2.08 10.93
C LEU A 63 -2.36 -0.84 11.10
N PHE A 64 -2.70 -0.17 9.99
CA PHE A 64 -3.62 0.97 9.97
C PHE A 64 -4.97 0.57 10.57
N PHE A 65 -5.57 -0.51 10.06
CA PHE A 65 -6.87 -0.97 10.56
C PHE A 65 -6.84 -1.34 12.05
N LEU A 66 -5.78 -2.02 12.50
CA LEU A 66 -5.64 -2.39 13.92
C LEU A 66 -5.51 -1.17 14.82
N ASN A 67 -4.73 -0.16 14.42
CA ASN A 67 -4.58 1.07 15.19
C ASN A 67 -5.87 1.92 15.17
N ALA A 68 -6.55 2.01 14.02
CA ALA A 68 -7.88 2.62 13.92
C ALA A 68 -8.89 2.01 14.92
N VAL A 69 -8.94 0.67 14.99
CA VAL A 69 -9.82 -0.05 15.92
C VAL A 69 -9.42 0.19 17.37
N LEU A 70 -8.11 0.24 17.67
CA LEU A 70 -7.62 0.51 19.03
C LEU A 70 -7.95 1.92 19.50
N LEU A 71 -7.97 2.89 18.58
CA LEU A 71 -8.30 4.29 18.85
C LEU A 71 -9.81 4.50 19.06
N LEU A 72 -10.64 3.61 18.50
CA LEU A 72 -12.09 3.68 18.59
C LEU A 72 -12.59 3.36 20.02
N LYS A 73 -12.81 4.41 20.82
CA LYS A 73 -13.02 4.35 22.28
C LYS A 73 -14.28 3.63 22.78
N ARG A 74 -15.18 3.20 21.91
CA ARG A 74 -16.30 2.26 22.18
C ARG A 74 -17.06 2.09 20.85
N PRO A 75 -16.84 1.01 20.10
CA PRO A 75 -17.60 0.79 18.87
C PRO A 75 -19.03 0.27 19.14
N TRP A 76 -19.29 -0.23 20.35
CA TRP A 76 -20.43 -1.12 20.64
C TRP A 76 -21.17 -0.81 21.96
N ALA A 77 -21.09 0.42 22.47
CA ALA A 77 -21.85 0.83 23.65
C ALA A 77 -23.14 1.54 23.28
#